data_AF-A0A842TIR7-F1
#
_entry.id   AF-A0A842TIR7-F1
#
_cell.length_a   1.000
_cell.length_b   1.000
_cell.length_c   1.000
_cell.angle_alpha   90.00
_cell.angle_beta   90.00
_cell.angle_gamma   90.00
#
_symmetry.space_group_name_H-M   'P 1'
#
loop_
_entity.id
_entity.type
_entity.pdbx_description
1 polymer ?
#
loop_
_entity_poly.entity_id
_entity_poly.type
_entity_poly.pdbx_seq_one_letter_code
_entity_poly.pdbx_strand_id
1 'polypeptide(L)'
;MSKFRIEKFYKNGRLCAFEASLIGKIRVEVNESLIVIKDKCLDIELNPYAYYWLSNTVFGYVTNGWKPPARFKDEAHHKLISWFNKKVAKVNGKKLYNVWLELLESIDPTKRKVAKALLSANWNKRGVGLDFLKQIDRGNVNTYLLNDVQNYVAAAQLAAHLPEHFIKYGLDWMELFAKDEKVGRSLRRTLANMPNNISWATTSRLSQIILERPLFKKAELVTTCHTVRMGHRSSGLFTPLAMRASLDQIREAGFIWKGDKLNIRKTSELIEATRYITDYPERCESNWVALARRSRNWHRELYNNEFAQQSPHDSLKDEEKTKKPLIDLPNVEGIEFMETVGRIRQESIDMNNCVKSYAPSACNGNCYLFHVDYEGKRATVEVSPRGRVVQVYGPRNSKNIACNYARKHLNKWGKLLK
;
A
#
# COMPACT_ATOMS: atom_id res chain seq x y z
N MET A 1 -42.92 -1.53 3.95
CA MET A 1 -41.71 -0.66 3.95
C MET A 1 -41.33 -0.39 5.39
N SER A 2 -40.16 -0.84 5.86
CA SER A 2 -39.69 -0.54 7.22
C SER A 2 -39.38 0.96 7.36
N LYS A 3 -39.99 1.63 8.33
CA LYS A 3 -39.78 3.06 8.60
C LYS A 3 -38.41 3.25 9.27
N PHE A 4 -37.51 3.97 8.61
CA PHE A 4 -36.24 4.41 9.21
C PHE A 4 -36.52 5.56 10.18
N ARG A 5 -36.16 5.39 11.46
CA ARG A 5 -36.27 6.45 12.47
C ARG A 5 -34.88 6.88 12.91
N ILE A 6 -34.62 8.19 12.88
CA ILE A 6 -33.47 8.80 13.54
C ILE A 6 -33.99 9.59 14.75
N GLU A 7 -33.55 9.24 15.94
CA GLU A 7 -33.78 10.01 17.16
C GLU A 7 -32.51 10.78 17.49
N LYS A 8 -32.62 12.09 17.70
CA LYS A 8 -31.50 12.96 18.06
C LYS A 8 -31.52 13.22 19.55
N PHE A 9 -30.37 13.20 20.20
CA PHE A 9 -30.23 13.54 21.62
C PHE A 9 -29.35 14.77 21.76
N TYR A 10 -29.80 15.72 22.57
CA TYR A 10 -29.13 17.00 22.78
C TYR A 10 -28.70 17.13 24.24
N LYS A 11 -27.51 17.68 24.48
CA LYS A 11 -27.01 18.09 25.80
C LYS A 11 -26.63 19.58 25.71
N ASN A 12 -27.18 20.40 26.60
CA ASN A 12 -26.97 21.86 26.61
C ASN A 12 -27.23 22.52 25.24
N GLY A 13 -28.32 22.11 24.57
CA GLY A 13 -28.71 22.64 23.25
C GLY A 13 -27.83 22.17 22.07
N ARG A 14 -26.82 21.33 22.31
CA ARG A 14 -25.96 20.77 21.25
C ARG A 14 -26.28 19.31 21.01
N LEU A 15 -26.35 18.91 19.75
CA LEU A 15 -26.55 17.51 19.36
C LEU A 15 -25.36 16.69 19.88
N CYS A 16 -25.62 15.75 20.77
CA CYS A 16 -24.59 14.91 21.39
C CYS A 16 -24.81 13.43 21.10
N ALA A 17 -25.89 13.01 20.45
CA ALA A 17 -26.05 11.62 20.00
C ALA A 17 -27.16 11.53 18.97
N PHE A 18 -27.22 10.43 18.23
CA PHE A 18 -28.42 10.03 17.52
C PHE A 18 -28.57 8.51 17.49
N GLU A 19 -29.80 7.99 17.54
CA GLU A 19 -30.12 6.57 17.35
C GLU A 19 -30.80 6.39 16.00
N ALA A 20 -30.24 5.53 15.15
CA ALA A 20 -30.82 5.16 13.86
C ALA A 20 -31.33 3.72 13.93
N SER A 21 -32.61 3.51 13.61
CA SER A 21 -33.23 2.17 13.60
C SER A 21 -33.92 1.89 12.26
N LEU A 22 -33.58 0.75 11.66
CA LEU A 22 -34.26 0.24 10.44
C LEU A 22 -34.87 -1.15 10.66
N ILE A 23 -34.20 -2.05 11.40
CA ILE A 23 -34.62 -3.33 12.01
C ILE A 23 -33.41 -3.77 12.87
N GLY A 24 -33.30 -3.27 14.10
CA GLY A 24 -32.08 -3.30 14.92
C GLY A 24 -31.64 -1.88 15.28
N LYS A 25 -31.34 -1.65 16.56
CA LYS A 25 -31.08 -0.32 17.13
C LYS A 25 -29.60 -0.02 17.05
N ILE A 26 -29.18 0.89 16.17
CA ILE A 26 -27.83 1.44 16.18
C ILE A 26 -27.89 2.79 16.90
N ARG A 27 -27.44 2.85 18.16
CA ARG A 27 -27.37 4.09 18.93
C ARG A 27 -25.96 4.67 18.84
N VAL A 28 -25.83 5.87 18.28
CA VAL A 28 -24.57 6.62 18.14
C VAL A 28 -24.53 7.73 19.19
N GLU A 29 -23.91 7.49 20.32
CA GLU A 29 -23.65 8.48 21.38
C GLU A 29 -22.37 9.26 21.10
N VAL A 30 -22.34 10.56 21.37
CA VAL A 30 -21.15 11.44 21.24
C VAL A 30 -20.92 12.13 22.57
N ASN A 31 -19.91 11.66 23.29
CA ASN A 31 -19.34 12.37 24.41
C ASN A 31 -18.37 13.44 23.88
N GLU A 32 -18.01 14.40 24.73
CA GLU A 32 -17.08 15.52 24.48
C GLU A 32 -15.72 15.09 23.87
N SER A 33 -15.42 13.78 23.87
CA SER A 33 -14.18 13.15 23.41
C SER A 33 -14.34 11.85 22.58
N LEU A 34 -15.56 11.29 22.41
CA LEU A 34 -15.73 9.99 21.74
C LEU A 34 -17.14 9.77 21.17
N ILE A 35 -17.24 9.12 20.01
CA ILE A 35 -18.50 8.57 19.47
C ILE A 35 -18.61 7.07 19.82
N VAL A 36 -19.63 6.66 20.59
CA VAL A 36 -19.95 5.27 20.98
C VAL A 36 -21.13 4.77 20.15
N ILE A 37 -20.98 3.64 19.45
CA ILE A 37 -22.07 3.00 18.71
C ILE A 37 -22.51 1.74 19.45
N LYS A 38 -23.75 1.66 19.92
CA LYS A 38 -24.35 0.48 20.59
C LYS A 38 -25.35 -0.19 19.65
N ASP A 39 -25.21 -1.50 19.43
CA ASP A 39 -26.18 -2.34 18.72
C ASP A 39 -26.80 -3.36 19.69
N LYS A 40 -28.11 -3.59 19.63
CA LYS A 40 -28.80 -4.57 20.48
C LYS A 40 -28.57 -6.04 20.07
N CYS A 41 -28.07 -6.30 18.85
CA CYS A 41 -27.80 -7.67 18.38
C CYS A 41 -26.35 -8.11 18.57
N LEU A 42 -25.47 -7.19 18.97
CA LEU A 42 -24.06 -7.42 19.24
C LEU A 42 -23.67 -6.39 20.31
N ASP A 43 -23.57 -6.82 21.57
CA ASP A 43 -22.88 -6.06 22.63
C ASP A 43 -21.39 -5.98 22.29
N ILE A 44 -21.08 -5.23 21.24
CA ILE A 44 -19.75 -4.78 20.95
C ILE A 44 -19.74 -3.35 21.45
N GLU A 45 -19.01 -3.11 22.56
CA GLU A 45 -18.39 -1.81 22.77
C GLU A 45 -17.52 -1.55 21.55
N LEU A 46 -18.10 -0.90 20.55
CA LEU A 46 -17.40 -0.57 19.33
C LEU A 46 -16.39 0.51 19.72
N ASN A 47 -15.17 0.02 20.00
CA ASN A 47 -13.96 0.79 20.10
C ASN A 47 -13.95 1.87 18.99
N PRO A 48 -13.35 3.05 19.22
CA PRO A 48 -13.15 4.11 18.22
C PRO A 48 -12.71 3.66 16.80
N TYR A 49 -12.27 2.41 16.61
CA TYR A 49 -12.26 1.69 15.33
C TYR A 49 -13.53 1.78 14.48
N ALA A 50 -14.74 1.72 15.07
CA ALA A 50 -15.99 1.81 14.32
C ALA A 50 -16.33 3.24 13.90
N TYR A 51 -15.98 4.23 14.73
CA TYR A 51 -15.99 5.64 14.36
C TYR A 51 -15.09 5.90 13.15
N TYR A 52 -13.85 5.38 13.15
CA TYR A 52 -12.92 5.50 12.02
C TYR A 52 -13.47 4.87 10.74
N TRP A 53 -14.19 3.76 10.86
CA TRP A 53 -14.78 3.07 9.72
C TRP A 53 -16.03 3.77 9.18
N LEU A 54 -16.93 4.19 10.06
CA LEU A 54 -18.15 4.90 9.69
C LEU A 54 -17.81 6.30 9.17
N SER A 55 -16.87 7.00 9.82
CA SER A 55 -16.36 8.28 9.34
C SER A 55 -15.63 8.13 8.01
N ASN A 56 -14.73 7.16 7.78
CA ASN A 56 -14.13 6.96 6.44
C ASN A 56 -15.15 6.57 5.36
N THR A 57 -16.15 5.76 5.72
CA THR A 57 -17.24 5.39 4.80
C THR A 57 -18.05 6.63 4.44
N VAL A 58 -18.44 7.44 5.43
CA VAL A 58 -19.20 8.67 5.22
C VAL A 58 -18.35 9.75 4.55
N PHE A 59 -17.10 9.98 4.95
CA PHE A 59 -16.15 10.94 4.36
C PHE A 59 -15.83 10.64 2.90
N GLY A 60 -15.79 9.34 2.57
CA GLY A 60 -15.69 8.85 1.21
C GLY A 60 -16.94 9.10 0.36
N TYR A 61 -18.10 9.25 1.01
CA TYR A 61 -19.34 9.71 0.39
C TYR A 61 -19.45 11.25 0.30
N VAL A 62 -18.87 12.00 1.25
CA VAL A 62 -18.98 13.46 1.38
C VAL A 62 -18.14 14.21 0.33
N THR A 63 -16.97 13.68 0.00
CA THR A 63 -16.05 14.36 -0.91
C THR A 63 -16.34 13.89 -2.34
N ASN A 64 -17.17 14.64 -3.07
CA ASN A 64 -17.38 14.47 -4.52
C ASN A 64 -16.02 14.45 -5.25
N GLY A 65 -15.48 13.25 -5.49
CA GLY A 65 -14.13 13.05 -6.05
C GLY A 65 -13.26 12.03 -5.32
N TRP A 66 -13.67 11.53 -4.15
CA TRP A 66 -12.92 10.49 -3.45
C TRP A 66 -13.20 9.10 -4.03
N LYS A 67 -12.14 8.42 -4.48
CA LYS A 67 -12.18 7.02 -4.88
C LYS A 67 -11.40 6.20 -3.85
N PRO A 68 -12.00 5.18 -3.21
CA PRO A 68 -11.22 4.29 -2.37
C PRO A 68 -10.11 3.63 -3.23
N PRO A 69 -8.85 3.56 -2.75
CA PRO A 69 -7.80 2.88 -3.49
C PRO A 69 -8.14 1.39 -3.63
N ALA A 70 -7.86 0.82 -4.80
CA ALA A 70 -8.21 -0.55 -5.23
C ALA A 70 -7.57 -1.70 -4.41
N ARG A 71 -7.08 -1.46 -3.18
CA ARG A 71 -6.26 -2.40 -2.41
C ARG A 71 -6.97 -3.12 -1.27
N PHE A 72 -8.27 -2.94 -1.06
CA PHE A 72 -9.02 -3.83 -0.17
C PHE A 72 -9.21 -5.18 -0.86
N LYS A 73 -8.28 -6.11 -0.60
CA LYS A 73 -8.24 -7.45 -1.21
C LYS A 73 -9.30 -8.43 -0.67
N ASP A 74 -10.11 -8.00 0.29
CA ASP A 74 -11.13 -8.87 0.87
C ASP A 74 -12.46 -8.70 0.12
N GLU A 75 -12.84 -9.75 -0.59
CA GLU A 75 -14.07 -9.81 -1.38
C GLU A 75 -15.31 -9.62 -0.48
N ALA A 76 -15.26 -10.07 0.78
CA ALA A 76 -16.33 -9.86 1.75
C ALA A 76 -16.46 -8.38 2.14
N HIS A 77 -15.33 -7.68 2.30
CA HIS A 77 -15.28 -6.26 2.59
C HIS A 77 -15.82 -5.41 1.43
N HIS A 78 -15.46 -5.74 0.18
CA HIS A 78 -16.01 -5.07 -0.99
C HIS A 78 -17.51 -5.35 -1.17
N LYS A 79 -17.98 -6.56 -0.86
CA LYS A 79 -19.42 -6.89 -0.87
C LYS A 79 -20.17 -6.14 0.23
N LEU A 80 -19.64 -6.05 1.44
CA LEU A 80 -20.24 -5.31 2.55
C LEU A 80 -20.31 -3.81 2.28
N ILE A 81 -19.21 -3.20 1.81
CA ILE A 81 -19.19 -1.79 1.40
C ILE A 81 -20.15 -1.58 0.23
N SER A 82 -20.13 -2.43 -0.81
CA SER A 82 -21.04 -2.28 -1.95
C SER A 82 -22.51 -2.45 -1.55
N TRP A 83 -22.81 -3.36 -0.64
CA TRP A 83 -24.15 -3.59 -0.10
C TRP A 83 -24.61 -2.41 0.77
N PHE A 84 -23.77 -1.96 1.70
CA PHE A 84 -24.04 -0.78 2.55
C PHE A 84 -24.23 0.46 1.68
N ASN A 85 -23.36 0.65 0.69
CA ASN A 85 -23.45 1.73 -0.30
C ASN A 85 -24.75 1.68 -1.09
N LYS A 86 -25.18 0.49 -1.54
CA LYS A 86 -26.44 0.32 -2.29
C LYS A 86 -27.69 0.50 -1.42
N LYS A 87 -27.67 0.07 -0.15
CA LYS A 87 -28.84 0.08 0.73
C LYS A 87 -28.99 1.38 1.52
N VAL A 88 -27.89 1.96 2.00
CA VAL A 88 -27.88 3.21 2.76
C VAL A 88 -27.99 4.42 1.83
N ALA A 89 -27.26 4.48 0.71
CA ALA A 89 -27.27 5.65 -0.16
C ALA A 89 -28.62 5.93 -0.84
N LYS A 90 -29.45 4.90 -1.07
CA LYS A 90 -30.66 5.03 -1.90
C LYS A 90 -31.87 5.66 -1.18
N VAL A 91 -31.93 5.62 0.16
CA VAL A 91 -33.12 6.11 0.92
C VAL A 91 -32.74 6.89 2.18
N ASN A 92 -31.68 6.50 2.89
CA ASN A 92 -31.36 7.03 4.22
C ASN A 92 -30.03 7.81 4.27
N GLY A 93 -29.24 7.74 3.20
CA GLY A 93 -27.92 8.34 3.11
C GLY A 93 -27.95 9.84 3.33
N LYS A 94 -28.89 10.57 2.70
CA LYS A 94 -28.99 12.03 2.88
C LYS A 94 -29.40 12.42 4.30
N LYS A 95 -30.33 11.71 4.93
CA LYS A 95 -30.77 12.00 6.31
C LYS A 95 -29.66 11.70 7.31
N LEU A 96 -29.06 10.51 7.23
CA LEU A 96 -27.94 10.12 8.08
C LEU A 96 -26.73 11.04 7.87
N TYR A 97 -26.47 11.44 6.63
CA TYR A 97 -25.42 12.40 6.28
C TYR A 97 -25.67 13.78 6.90
N ASN A 98 -26.89 14.30 6.83
CA ASN A 98 -27.21 15.59 7.44
C ASN A 98 -27.05 15.54 8.98
N VAL A 99 -27.51 14.48 9.63
CA VAL A 99 -27.31 14.33 11.09
C VAL A 99 -25.82 14.18 11.43
N TRP A 100 -25.06 13.50 10.59
CA TRP A 100 -23.61 13.43 10.73
C TRP A 100 -22.93 14.79 10.54
N LEU A 101 -23.37 15.59 9.56
CA LEU A 101 -22.87 16.96 9.36
C LEU A 101 -23.17 17.85 10.57
N GLU A 102 -24.39 17.84 11.09
CA GLU A 102 -24.76 18.57 12.31
C GLU A 102 -23.89 18.17 13.50
N LEU A 103 -23.60 16.87 13.61
CA LEU A 103 -22.72 16.37 14.65
C LEU A 103 -21.26 16.82 14.45
N LEU A 104 -20.75 16.81 13.22
CA LEU A 104 -19.43 17.37 12.89
C LEU A 104 -19.35 18.88 13.08
N GLU A 105 -20.47 19.60 13.00
CA GLU A 105 -20.58 21.03 13.30
C GLU A 105 -20.54 21.32 14.79
N SER A 106 -21.01 20.40 15.64
CA SER A 106 -20.89 20.53 17.10
C SER A 106 -19.48 20.30 17.65
N ILE A 107 -18.58 19.69 16.87
CA ILE A 107 -17.19 19.45 17.25
C ILE A 107 -16.41 20.76 17.10
N ASP A 108 -15.55 21.05 18.09
CA ASP A 108 -14.63 22.18 18.03
C ASP A 108 -13.90 22.25 16.67
N PRO A 109 -13.96 23.41 15.96
CA PRO A 109 -13.38 23.54 14.63
C PRO A 109 -11.88 23.20 14.56
N THR A 110 -11.13 23.46 15.62
CA THR A 110 -9.68 23.17 15.70
C THR A 110 -9.46 21.67 15.79
N LYS A 111 -10.16 20.96 16.70
CA LYS A 111 -10.11 19.50 16.82
C LYS A 111 -10.46 18.81 15.50
N ARG A 112 -11.47 19.32 14.80
CA ARG A 112 -11.88 18.80 13.48
C ARG A 112 -10.78 18.97 12.42
N LYS A 113 -10.11 20.12 12.37
CA LYS A 113 -8.98 20.35 11.45
C LYS A 113 -7.80 19.42 11.79
N VAL A 114 -7.47 19.26 13.07
CA VAL A 114 -6.42 18.35 13.54
C VAL A 114 -6.73 16.91 13.15
N ALA A 115 -7.95 16.42 13.43
CA ALA A 115 -8.36 15.07 13.05
C ALA A 115 -8.24 14.84 11.53
N LYS A 116 -8.65 15.82 10.72
CA LYS A 116 -8.49 15.76 9.25
C LYS A 116 -7.02 15.67 8.83
N ALA A 117 -6.12 16.42 9.47
CA ALA A 117 -4.70 16.38 9.19
C ALA A 117 -4.07 15.02 9.55
N LEU A 118 -4.36 14.49 10.75
CA LEU A 118 -3.91 13.17 11.19
C LEU A 118 -4.35 12.06 10.22
N LEU A 119 -5.61 12.08 9.79
CA LEU A 119 -6.16 11.12 8.83
C LEU A 119 -5.48 11.22 7.46
N SER A 120 -5.32 12.44 6.95
CA SER A 120 -4.69 12.68 5.65
C SER A 120 -3.22 12.22 5.63
N ALA A 121 -2.53 12.38 6.75
CA ALA A 121 -1.14 11.99 6.92
C ALA A 121 -0.91 10.46 7.08
N ASN A 122 -1.93 9.70 7.52
CA ASN A 122 -1.81 8.30 7.94
C ASN A 122 -2.80 7.34 7.29
N TRP A 123 -3.34 7.72 6.14
CA TRP A 123 -4.44 7.11 5.38
C TRP A 123 -4.51 5.57 5.28
N ASN A 124 -3.42 4.84 5.51
CA ASN A 124 -3.36 3.37 5.37
C ASN A 124 -3.18 2.60 6.69
N LYS A 125 -3.20 3.25 7.86
CA LYS A 125 -2.98 2.56 9.13
C LYS A 125 -4.17 2.75 10.07
N ARG A 126 -4.72 1.63 10.55
CA ARG A 126 -5.87 1.59 11.47
C ARG A 126 -5.47 2.19 12.82
N GLY A 127 -6.32 3.05 13.38
CA GLY A 127 -6.22 3.53 14.77
C GLY A 127 -5.15 4.59 15.06
N VAL A 128 -4.41 5.06 14.06
CA VAL A 128 -3.29 5.99 14.25
C VAL A 128 -3.83 7.40 14.56
N GLY A 129 -3.38 8.01 15.66
CA GLY A 129 -3.75 9.37 16.11
C GLY A 129 -4.89 9.50 17.11
N LEU A 130 -5.55 8.40 17.51
CA LEU A 130 -6.60 8.44 18.53
C LEU A 130 -6.06 8.91 19.88
N ASP A 131 -4.89 8.42 20.27
CA ASP A 131 -4.31 8.81 21.57
C ASP A 131 -3.93 10.29 21.58
N PHE A 132 -3.47 10.85 20.45
CA PHE A 132 -3.25 12.30 20.35
C PHE A 132 -4.55 13.08 20.57
N LEU A 133 -5.65 12.70 19.93
CA LEU A 133 -6.95 13.36 20.11
C LEU A 133 -7.42 13.32 21.57
N LYS A 134 -7.27 12.17 22.25
CA LYS A 134 -7.57 12.07 23.69
C LYS A 134 -6.72 13.04 24.53
N GLN A 135 -5.45 13.24 24.17
CA GLN A 135 -4.58 14.19 24.87
C GLN A 135 -5.04 15.64 24.65
N ILE A 136 -5.60 15.98 23.48
CA ILE A 136 -6.22 17.30 23.24
C ILE A 136 -7.42 17.48 24.16
N ASP A 137 -8.29 16.47 24.29
CA ASP A 137 -9.47 16.54 25.14
C ASP A 137 -9.13 16.69 26.63
N ARG A 138 -7.99 16.13 27.05
CA ARG A 138 -7.44 16.29 28.41
C ARG A 138 -6.77 17.64 28.65
N GLY A 139 -6.63 18.49 27.63
CA GLY A 139 -5.92 19.77 27.74
C GLY A 139 -4.39 19.62 27.81
N ASN A 140 -3.85 18.44 27.49
CA ASN A 140 -2.41 18.15 27.58
C ASN A 140 -1.61 18.61 26.35
N VAL A 141 -2.29 19.13 25.32
CA VAL A 141 -1.65 19.50 24.04
C VAL A 141 -1.64 21.01 23.89
N ASN A 142 -0.45 21.58 23.77
CA ASN A 142 -0.25 23.00 23.54
C ASN A 142 -0.87 23.45 22.19
N THR A 143 -1.48 24.63 22.14
CA THR A 143 -2.07 25.23 20.94
C THR A 143 -1.10 25.34 19.77
N TYR A 144 0.20 25.57 20.02
CA TYR A 144 1.23 25.57 18.97
C TYR A 144 1.36 24.21 18.27
N LEU A 145 1.31 23.10 19.01
CA LEU A 145 1.35 21.75 18.44
C LEU A 145 0.10 21.46 17.60
N LEU A 146 -1.07 21.96 18.01
CA LEU A 146 -2.29 21.85 17.23
C LEU A 146 -2.17 22.57 15.89
N ASN A 147 -1.54 23.76 15.90
CA ASN A 147 -1.27 24.51 14.68
C ASN A 147 -0.27 23.78 13.78
N ASP A 148 0.79 23.22 14.34
CA ASP A 148 1.79 22.46 13.57
C ASP A 148 1.21 21.20 12.93
N VAL A 149 0.39 20.45 13.66
CA VAL A 149 -0.32 19.28 13.09
C VAL A 149 -1.22 19.67 11.94
N GLN A 150 -1.86 20.85 11.98
CA GLN A 150 -2.71 21.33 10.90
C GLN A 150 -1.92 21.76 9.66
N ASN A 151 -0.73 22.33 9.86
CA ASN A 151 0.05 22.96 8.78
C ASN A 151 1.14 22.05 8.20
N TYR A 152 1.64 21.08 8.96
CA TYR A 152 2.77 20.24 8.56
C TYR A 152 2.41 18.76 8.57
N VAL A 153 2.52 18.12 7.40
CA VAL A 153 2.27 16.68 7.26
C VAL A 153 3.18 15.88 8.20
N ALA A 154 4.43 16.31 8.42
CA ALA A 154 5.37 15.60 9.29
C ALA A 154 4.94 15.65 10.77
N ALA A 155 4.47 16.80 11.24
CA ALA A 155 3.88 16.93 12.58
C ALA A 155 2.65 16.05 12.72
N ALA A 156 1.75 16.05 11.74
CA ALA A 156 0.58 15.18 11.74
C ALA A 156 0.96 13.68 11.76
N GLN A 157 2.01 13.26 11.07
CA GLN A 157 2.48 11.88 11.15
C GLN A 157 3.05 11.54 12.52
N LEU A 158 3.85 12.46 13.09
CA LEU A 158 4.48 12.27 14.37
C LEU A 158 3.46 12.21 15.52
N ALA A 159 2.53 13.17 15.57
CA ALA A 159 1.41 13.18 16.50
C ALA A 159 0.61 11.88 16.44
N ALA A 160 0.43 11.33 15.23
CA ALA A 160 -0.36 10.12 15.06
C ALA A 160 0.39 8.84 15.50
N HIS A 161 1.71 8.82 15.37
CA HIS A 161 2.54 7.63 15.62
C HIS A 161 3.27 7.60 16.96
N LEU A 162 3.65 8.76 17.48
CA LEU A 162 4.41 8.92 18.72
C LEU A 162 3.81 10.09 19.54
N PRO A 163 2.52 10.06 19.90
CA PRO A 163 1.84 11.19 20.54
C PRO A 163 2.51 11.66 21.82
N GLU A 164 2.96 10.74 22.68
CA GLU A 164 3.63 11.08 23.94
C GLU A 164 4.95 11.81 23.72
N HIS A 165 5.76 11.35 22.75
CA HIS A 165 7.03 12.00 22.41
C HIS A 165 6.76 13.35 21.75
N PHE A 166 5.78 13.42 20.84
CA PHE A 166 5.41 14.68 20.19
C PHE A 166 4.99 15.75 21.21
N ILE A 167 4.19 15.37 22.21
CA ILE A 167 3.77 16.27 23.30
C ILE A 167 4.96 16.64 24.18
N LYS A 168 5.78 15.66 24.58
CA LYS A 168 6.94 15.88 25.45
C LYS A 168 7.96 16.85 24.83
N TYR A 169 8.24 16.73 23.54
CA TYR A 169 9.22 17.58 22.84
C TYR A 169 8.65 18.95 22.44
N GLY A 170 7.32 19.11 22.42
CA GLY A 170 6.70 20.41 22.21
C GLY A 170 7.16 21.08 20.91
N LEU A 171 7.65 22.32 21.02
CA LEU A 171 8.06 23.15 19.89
C LEU A 171 9.25 22.58 19.10
N ASP A 172 10.02 21.68 19.70
CA ASP A 172 11.22 21.09 19.11
C ASP A 172 10.97 19.69 18.53
N TRP A 173 9.72 19.35 18.20
CA TRP A 173 9.36 18.04 17.66
C TRP A 173 10.15 17.62 16.41
N MET A 174 10.72 18.57 15.67
CA MET A 174 11.58 18.27 14.51
C MET A 174 12.88 17.56 14.90
N GLU A 175 13.33 17.69 16.15
CA GLU A 175 14.50 16.98 16.71
C GLU A 175 14.30 15.46 16.71
N LEU A 176 13.05 14.98 16.78
CA LEU A 176 12.72 13.56 16.67
C LEU A 176 13.04 12.97 15.28
N PHE A 177 13.30 13.83 14.28
CA PHE A 177 13.78 13.43 12.96
C PHE A 177 15.25 13.75 12.72
N ALA A 178 15.94 14.38 13.66
CA ALA A 178 17.36 14.69 13.51
C ALA A 178 18.20 13.44 13.84
N LYS A 179 19.26 13.22 13.06
CA LYS A 179 20.21 12.13 13.32
C LYS A 179 21.16 12.47 14.47
N ASP A 180 21.67 13.70 14.43
CA ASP A 180 22.48 14.32 15.47
C ASP A 180 21.57 15.37 16.10
N GLU A 181 21.56 15.51 17.42
CA GLU A 181 20.59 16.25 18.28
C GLU A 181 20.17 17.67 17.83
N LYS A 182 20.78 18.21 16.77
CA LYS A 182 20.46 19.50 16.15
C LYS A 182 19.73 19.33 14.81
N VAL A 183 18.57 19.97 14.70
CA VAL A 183 17.82 20.03 13.43
C VAL A 183 18.53 20.95 12.42
N GLY A 184 19.24 20.35 11.46
CA GLY A 184 19.85 21.09 10.36
C GLY A 184 18.83 21.80 9.45
N ARG A 185 19.28 22.88 8.78
CA ARG A 185 18.44 23.72 7.90
C ARG A 185 17.73 22.91 6.81
N SER A 186 18.40 21.94 6.20
CA SER A 186 17.85 21.07 5.15
C SER A 186 16.72 20.16 5.66
N LEU A 187 16.88 19.60 6.87
CA LEU A 187 15.86 18.77 7.51
C LEU A 187 14.62 19.61 7.86
N ARG A 188 14.80 20.76 8.52
CA ARG A 188 13.71 21.68 8.85
C ARG A 188 12.87 22.05 7.64
N ARG A 189 13.53 22.46 6.54
CA ARG A 189 12.86 22.80 5.28
C ARG A 189 12.12 21.61 4.66
N THR A 190 12.69 20.40 4.75
CA THR A 190 12.06 19.17 4.25
C THR A 190 10.81 18.82 5.04
N LEU A 191 10.85 18.86 6.37
CA LEU A 191 9.69 18.57 7.23
C LEU A 191 8.57 19.60 7.05
N ALA A 192 8.92 20.88 6.94
CA ALA A 192 7.96 21.96 6.72
C ALA A 192 7.26 21.89 5.35
N ASN A 193 7.93 21.32 4.33
CA ASN A 193 7.42 21.22 2.96
C ASN A 193 7.23 19.76 2.52
N MET A 194 6.97 18.87 3.48
CA MET A 194 6.94 17.44 3.19
C MET A 194 5.79 17.11 2.23
N PRO A 195 6.05 16.37 1.13
CA PRO A 195 5.01 16.03 0.18
C PRO A 195 3.94 15.13 0.81
N ASN A 196 2.70 15.25 0.33
CA ASN A 196 1.60 14.38 0.72
C ASN A 196 1.84 12.92 0.31
N ASN A 197 1.12 11.98 0.95
CA ASN A 197 1.15 10.55 0.62
C ASN A 197 2.53 9.89 0.75
N ILE A 198 3.31 10.33 1.74
CA ILE A 198 4.52 9.66 2.22
C ILE A 198 4.13 8.83 3.45
N SER A 199 4.67 7.64 3.62
CA SER A 199 4.33 6.83 4.80
C SER A 199 5.21 7.21 5.98
N TRP A 200 4.71 7.08 7.22
CA TRP A 200 5.54 7.21 8.42
C TRP A 200 6.81 6.34 8.37
N ALA A 201 6.70 5.10 7.86
CA ALA A 201 7.85 4.20 7.75
C ALA A 201 8.95 4.72 6.80
N THR A 202 8.61 5.65 5.90
CA THR A 202 9.53 6.38 5.05
C THR A 202 10.04 7.61 5.78
N THR A 203 9.15 8.46 6.30
CA THR A 203 9.53 9.72 6.96
C THR A 203 10.39 9.50 8.20
N SER A 204 10.11 8.46 9.00
CA SER A 204 10.87 8.12 10.20
C SER A 204 12.31 7.68 9.91
N ARG A 205 12.71 7.57 8.64
CA ARG A 205 14.10 7.31 8.23
C ARG A 205 14.93 8.59 8.13
N LEU A 206 14.30 9.75 8.19
CA LEU A 206 15.02 11.02 8.25
C LEU A 206 15.93 11.10 9.49
N SER A 207 15.55 10.47 10.62
CA SER A 207 16.40 10.36 11.82
C SER A 207 17.64 9.50 11.65
N GLN A 208 17.82 8.87 10.49
CA GLN A 208 18.99 8.04 10.18
C GLN A 208 19.95 8.73 9.22
N ILE A 209 19.65 9.95 8.77
CA ILE A 209 20.44 10.68 7.76
C ILE A 209 20.61 12.16 8.07
N ILE A 210 21.77 12.68 7.69
CA ILE A 210 22.03 14.12 7.63
C ILE A 210 21.70 14.56 6.20
N LEU A 211 20.70 15.43 6.05
CA LEU A 211 20.31 15.93 4.73
C LEU A 211 21.29 17.02 4.25
N GLU A 212 22.02 16.76 3.17
CA GLU A 212 22.87 17.76 2.51
C GLU A 212 22.04 18.91 1.89
N ARG A 213 20.82 18.60 1.42
CA ARG A 213 19.88 19.55 0.80
C ARG A 213 18.44 19.25 1.20
N PRO A 214 17.51 20.22 1.11
CA PRO A 214 16.11 19.93 1.31
C PRO A 214 15.51 19.07 0.19
N LEU A 215 14.59 18.17 0.54
CA LEU A 215 13.94 17.22 -0.38
C LEU A 215 12.44 17.53 -0.49
N PHE A 216 12.05 18.34 -1.48
CA PHE A 216 10.66 18.78 -1.65
C PHE A 216 9.81 17.82 -2.51
N LYS A 217 10.46 17.00 -3.33
CA LYS A 217 9.76 16.09 -4.25
C LYS A 217 9.58 14.73 -3.62
N LYS A 218 8.38 14.17 -3.76
CA LYS A 218 8.04 12.82 -3.26
C LYS A 218 9.01 11.75 -3.74
N ALA A 219 9.38 11.75 -5.02
CA ALA A 219 10.29 10.75 -5.57
C ALA A 219 11.66 10.82 -4.91
N GLU A 220 12.23 12.02 -4.79
CA GLU A 220 13.52 12.25 -4.12
C GLU A 220 13.49 11.78 -2.67
N LEU A 221 12.50 12.25 -1.89
CA LEU A 221 12.36 11.87 -0.48
C LEU A 221 12.21 10.36 -0.28
N VAL A 222 11.35 9.71 -1.07
CA VAL A 222 11.11 8.25 -0.97
C VAL A 222 12.38 7.48 -1.35
N THR A 223 13.03 7.84 -2.45
CA THR A 223 14.26 7.18 -2.90
C THR A 223 15.36 7.33 -1.86
N THR A 224 15.64 8.54 -1.36
CA THR A 224 16.66 8.76 -0.32
C THR A 224 16.35 7.97 0.96
N CYS A 225 15.14 8.09 1.51
CA CYS A 225 14.78 7.39 2.76
C CYS A 225 14.79 5.86 2.61
N HIS A 226 14.47 5.35 1.42
CA HIS A 226 14.46 3.90 1.18
C HIS A 226 15.87 3.34 0.98
N THR A 227 16.77 4.07 0.33
CA THR A 227 18.19 3.70 0.22
C THR A 227 18.82 3.49 1.61
N VAL A 228 18.48 4.35 2.56
CA VAL A 228 18.94 4.25 3.96
C VAL A 228 18.43 2.97 4.63
N ARG A 229 17.15 2.64 4.41
CA ARG A 229 16.53 1.43 4.96
C ARG A 229 17.19 0.14 4.45
N MET A 230 17.67 0.11 3.22
CA MET A 230 18.32 -1.07 2.62
C MET A 230 19.74 -1.30 3.12
N GLY A 231 20.27 -0.41 3.97
CA GLY A 231 21.65 -0.45 4.45
C GLY A 231 22.10 -1.69 5.22
N HIS A 232 21.25 -2.68 5.51
CA HIS A 232 21.71 -3.89 6.19
C HIS A 232 22.71 -4.75 5.38
N ARG A 233 22.84 -4.54 4.05
CA ARG A 233 23.84 -5.24 3.22
C ARG A 233 24.94 -4.34 2.63
N SER A 234 24.69 -3.03 2.55
CA SER A 234 25.54 -2.04 1.85
C SER A 234 25.50 -0.64 2.50
N SER A 235 25.32 -0.59 3.82
CA SER A 235 24.97 0.63 4.59
C SER A 235 25.75 1.86 4.15
N GLY A 236 25.02 2.84 3.64
CA GLY A 236 25.55 4.16 3.33
C GLY A 236 26.17 4.31 1.95
N LEU A 237 26.56 3.22 1.25
CA LEU A 237 27.29 3.31 -0.03
C LEU A 237 26.59 4.22 -1.04
N PHE A 238 25.27 4.08 -1.18
CA PHE A 238 24.50 4.81 -2.19
C PHE A 238 23.63 5.94 -1.61
N THR A 239 23.68 6.19 -0.30
CA THR A 239 22.88 7.27 0.31
C THR A 239 23.28 8.65 -0.22
N PRO A 240 24.57 8.99 -0.36
CA PRO A 240 24.98 10.25 -0.98
C PRO A 240 24.49 10.40 -2.43
N LEU A 241 24.52 9.33 -3.22
CA LEU A 241 24.01 9.34 -4.59
C LEU A 241 22.49 9.59 -4.62
N ALA A 242 21.73 8.89 -3.78
CA ALA A 242 20.28 9.06 -3.69
C ALA A 242 19.90 10.46 -3.18
N MET A 243 20.69 11.05 -2.29
CA MET A 243 20.49 12.42 -1.80
C MET A 243 20.64 13.45 -2.91
N ARG A 244 21.61 13.25 -3.81
CA ARG A 244 21.92 14.18 -4.92
C ARG A 244 21.10 13.90 -6.18
N ALA A 245 20.42 12.76 -6.24
CA ALA A 245 19.59 12.38 -7.38
C ALA A 245 18.47 13.39 -7.64
N SER A 246 18.43 13.95 -8.84
CA SER A 246 17.31 14.79 -9.29
C SER A 246 16.09 13.96 -9.66
N LEU A 247 14.91 14.58 -9.74
CA LEU A 247 13.70 13.92 -10.21
C LEU A 247 13.86 13.26 -11.59
N ASP A 248 14.61 13.87 -12.50
CA ASP A 248 14.81 13.34 -13.85
C ASP A 248 15.76 12.15 -13.86
N GLN A 249 16.82 12.17 -13.04
CA GLN A 249 17.68 11.01 -12.83
C GLN A 249 16.91 9.83 -12.23
N ILE A 250 15.99 10.07 -11.29
CA ILE A 250 15.13 9.01 -10.73
C ILE A 250 14.20 8.43 -11.80
N ARG A 251 13.65 9.26 -12.69
CA ARG A 251 12.82 8.80 -13.82
C ARG A 251 13.62 7.96 -14.80
N GLU A 252 14.79 8.41 -15.20
CA GLU A 252 15.67 7.69 -16.13
C GLU A 252 16.14 6.37 -15.53
N ALA A 253 16.59 6.37 -14.27
CA ALA A 253 16.96 5.16 -13.53
C ALA A 253 15.79 4.16 -13.44
N GLY A 254 14.57 4.66 -13.19
CA GLY A 254 13.36 3.85 -13.23
C GLY A 254 13.05 3.24 -14.60
N PHE A 255 13.31 3.98 -15.68
CA PHE A 255 13.20 3.46 -17.05
C PHE A 255 14.24 2.38 -17.33
N ILE A 256 15.48 2.56 -16.88
CA ILE A 256 16.53 1.55 -17.00
C ILE A 256 16.12 0.26 -16.28
N TRP A 257 15.59 0.34 -15.06
CA TRP A 257 15.12 -0.82 -14.30
C TRP A 257 13.95 -1.54 -14.97
N LYS A 258 12.89 -0.80 -15.33
CA LYS A 258 11.62 -1.39 -15.74
C LYS A 258 11.49 -1.62 -17.25
N GLY A 259 12.29 -0.93 -18.06
CA GLY A 259 12.12 -0.84 -19.52
C GLY A 259 10.91 0.01 -19.95
N ASP A 260 10.26 0.70 -19.02
CA ASP A 260 9.08 1.54 -19.24
C ASP A 260 9.07 2.71 -18.22
N LYS A 261 8.21 3.70 -18.44
CA LYS A 261 8.07 4.89 -17.60
C LYS A 261 7.73 4.52 -16.16
N LEU A 262 8.55 5.00 -15.23
CA LEU A 262 8.33 4.87 -13.79
C LEU A 262 7.16 5.77 -13.33
N ASN A 263 6.17 5.19 -12.64
CA ASN A 263 5.11 5.99 -12.05
C ASN A 263 5.54 6.58 -10.70
N ILE A 264 6.18 7.75 -10.75
CA ILE A 264 6.67 8.49 -9.57
C ILE A 264 5.59 8.90 -8.56
N ARG A 265 4.30 8.80 -8.91
CA ARG A 265 3.21 9.07 -7.95
C ARG A 265 2.97 7.87 -7.02
N LYS A 266 3.30 6.65 -7.47
CA LYS A 266 3.15 5.40 -6.70
C LYS A 266 4.38 5.12 -5.86
N THR A 267 4.24 5.24 -4.55
CA THR A 267 5.33 4.97 -3.59
C THR A 267 5.89 3.55 -3.72
N SER A 268 5.05 2.55 -4.03
CA SER A 268 5.54 1.17 -4.19
C SER A 268 6.45 0.99 -5.41
N GLU A 269 6.17 1.65 -6.54
CA GLU A 269 7.05 1.57 -7.73
C GLU A 269 8.40 2.27 -7.46
N LEU A 270 8.39 3.39 -6.72
CA LEU A 270 9.63 4.06 -6.29
C LEU A 270 10.48 3.17 -5.36
N ILE A 271 9.83 2.49 -4.41
CA ILE A 271 10.48 1.57 -3.48
C ILE A 271 11.08 0.38 -4.22
N GLU A 272 10.33 -0.25 -5.13
CA GLU A 272 10.80 -1.38 -5.92
C GLU A 272 11.98 -1.00 -6.82
N ALA A 273 11.91 0.15 -7.50
CA ALA A 273 13.01 0.67 -8.31
C ALA A 273 14.26 0.93 -7.46
N THR A 274 14.09 1.63 -6.32
CA THR A 274 15.19 1.95 -5.42
C THR A 274 15.85 0.69 -4.90
N ARG A 275 15.07 -0.30 -4.42
CA ARG A 275 15.57 -1.58 -3.93
C ARG A 275 16.40 -2.31 -4.98
N TYR A 276 15.91 -2.39 -6.22
CA TYR A 276 16.63 -3.03 -7.32
C TYR A 276 17.97 -2.33 -7.58
N ILE A 277 17.94 -1.00 -7.72
CA ILE A 277 19.14 -0.20 -8.02
C ILE A 277 20.20 -0.34 -6.92
N THR A 278 19.77 -0.34 -5.65
CA THR A 278 20.69 -0.43 -4.49
C THR A 278 21.13 -1.85 -4.15
N ASP A 279 20.64 -2.86 -4.87
CA ASP A 279 21.06 -4.26 -4.67
C ASP A 279 22.45 -4.52 -5.27
N TYR A 280 22.94 -3.62 -6.13
CA TYR A 280 24.30 -3.69 -6.69
C TYR A 280 25.36 -3.64 -5.56
N PRO A 281 26.30 -4.60 -5.50
CA PRO A 281 27.18 -4.76 -4.34
C PRO A 281 28.36 -3.79 -4.32
N GLU A 282 28.77 -3.27 -5.48
CA GLU A 282 29.99 -2.48 -5.60
C GLU A 282 29.73 -0.98 -5.49
N ARG A 283 30.75 -0.24 -5.04
CA ARG A 283 30.70 1.22 -4.96
C ARG A 283 30.50 1.83 -6.35
N CYS A 284 29.66 2.87 -6.40
CA CYS A 284 29.49 3.71 -7.59
C CYS A 284 29.75 5.15 -7.18
N GLU A 285 30.69 5.82 -7.85
CA GLU A 285 31.05 7.22 -7.55
C GLU A 285 30.40 8.21 -8.53
N SER A 286 29.67 7.71 -9.52
CA SER A 286 29.04 8.51 -10.55
C SER A 286 27.69 9.08 -10.08
N ASN A 287 26.61 8.92 -10.85
CA ASN A 287 25.28 9.39 -10.49
C ASN A 287 24.28 8.22 -10.37
N TRP A 288 23.05 8.55 -9.95
CA TRP A 288 21.99 7.57 -9.73
C TRP A 288 21.64 6.75 -10.99
N VAL A 289 21.73 7.36 -12.18
CA VAL A 289 21.48 6.69 -13.47
C VAL A 289 22.57 5.68 -13.76
N ALA A 290 23.84 6.04 -13.55
CA ALA A 290 24.97 5.14 -13.73
C ALA A 290 24.88 3.93 -12.78
N LEU A 291 24.51 4.15 -11.52
CA LEU A 291 24.24 3.06 -10.58
C LEU A 291 23.13 2.12 -11.09
N ALA A 292 22.04 2.67 -11.63
CA ALA A 292 20.96 1.86 -12.19
C ALA A 292 21.40 1.01 -13.41
N ARG A 293 22.28 1.53 -14.27
CA ARG A 293 22.85 0.77 -15.40
C ARG A 293 23.75 -0.37 -14.91
N ARG A 294 24.62 -0.09 -13.91
CA ARG A 294 25.50 -1.09 -13.31
C ARG A 294 24.71 -2.19 -12.61
N SER A 295 23.73 -1.81 -11.78
CA SER A 295 22.78 -2.74 -11.17
C SER A 295 22.13 -3.63 -12.23
N ARG A 296 21.56 -3.05 -13.30
CA ARG A 296 20.92 -3.82 -14.37
C ARG A 296 21.88 -4.82 -15.04
N ASN A 297 23.09 -4.41 -15.35
CA ASN A 297 24.09 -5.28 -15.98
C ASN A 297 24.51 -6.40 -15.02
N TRP A 298 24.77 -6.08 -13.76
CA TRP A 298 25.11 -7.06 -12.73
C TRP A 298 23.99 -8.08 -12.51
N HIS A 299 22.73 -7.66 -12.42
CA HIS A 299 21.60 -8.59 -12.35
C HIS A 299 21.49 -9.46 -13.62
N ARG A 300 21.83 -8.93 -14.80
CA ARG A 300 21.85 -9.71 -16.05
C ARG A 300 22.99 -10.73 -16.06
N GLU A 301 24.15 -10.36 -15.53
CA GLU A 301 25.30 -11.25 -15.40
C GLU A 301 25.05 -12.34 -14.36
N LEU A 302 24.49 -12.00 -13.19
CA LEU A 302 24.03 -12.98 -12.22
C LEU A 302 23.03 -13.94 -12.84
N TYR A 303 22.03 -13.42 -13.55
CA TYR A 303 21.06 -14.24 -14.27
C TYR A 303 21.81 -15.18 -15.24
N ASN A 304 22.66 -14.65 -16.12
CA ASN A 304 23.39 -15.45 -17.09
C ASN A 304 24.34 -16.49 -16.45
N ASN A 305 25.02 -16.14 -15.36
CA ASN A 305 25.97 -16.99 -14.66
C ASN A 305 25.26 -18.06 -13.84
N GLU A 306 24.15 -17.74 -13.16
CA GLU A 306 23.28 -18.74 -12.51
C GLU A 306 22.64 -19.69 -13.54
N PHE A 307 22.48 -19.27 -14.80
CA PHE A 307 22.10 -20.18 -15.88
C PHE A 307 23.24 -20.93 -16.54
N ALA A 308 24.46 -20.39 -16.56
CA ALA A 308 25.61 -21.03 -17.17
C ALA A 308 26.29 -22.02 -16.21
N GLN A 309 26.33 -21.70 -14.91
CA GLN A 309 26.80 -22.58 -13.86
C GLN A 309 25.63 -23.46 -13.42
N GLN A 310 25.41 -24.54 -14.19
CA GLN A 310 24.54 -25.68 -13.89
C GLN A 310 23.58 -25.39 -12.75
N SER A 311 22.52 -24.64 -13.07
CA SER A 311 21.49 -24.41 -12.08
C SER A 311 21.04 -25.80 -11.59
N PRO A 312 20.70 -26.03 -10.31
CA PRO A 312 20.12 -27.31 -9.91
C PRO A 312 18.91 -27.71 -10.79
N HIS A 313 18.32 -26.77 -11.53
CA HIS A 313 17.36 -26.99 -12.61
C HIS A 313 17.89 -27.78 -13.83
N ASP A 314 19.18 -27.70 -14.17
CA ASP A 314 19.81 -28.42 -15.28
C ASP A 314 20.03 -29.91 -14.97
N SER A 315 19.92 -30.30 -13.69
CA SER A 315 19.91 -31.72 -13.31
C SER A 315 18.65 -32.45 -13.80
N LEU A 316 17.55 -31.71 -14.03
CA LEU A 316 16.31 -32.27 -14.56
C LEU A 316 16.45 -32.50 -16.06
N LYS A 317 16.05 -33.68 -16.53
CA LYS A 317 16.04 -34.01 -17.95
C LYS A 317 14.83 -33.38 -18.62
N ASP A 318 14.92 -33.05 -19.91
CA ASP A 318 13.80 -32.40 -20.63
C ASP A 318 12.53 -33.27 -20.66
N GLU A 319 12.69 -34.60 -20.62
CA GLU A 319 11.60 -35.58 -20.61
C GLU A 319 10.94 -35.75 -19.23
N GLU A 320 11.53 -35.17 -18.18
CA GLU A 320 10.99 -35.29 -16.82
C GLU A 320 9.61 -34.63 -16.73
N LYS A 321 8.64 -35.40 -16.24
CA LYS A 321 7.24 -34.99 -16.19
C LYS A 321 6.98 -34.07 -14.99
N THR A 322 6.22 -33.02 -15.24
CA THR A 322 5.67 -32.17 -14.17
C THR A 322 4.53 -32.90 -13.46
N LYS A 323 4.27 -32.54 -12.19
CA LYS A 323 3.18 -33.16 -11.44
C LYS A 323 1.84 -32.65 -11.97
N LYS A 324 0.98 -33.56 -12.42
CA LYS A 324 -0.40 -33.23 -12.80
C LYS A 324 -1.24 -32.86 -11.58
N PRO A 325 -2.20 -31.92 -11.71
CA PRO A 325 -3.20 -31.66 -10.69
C PRO A 325 -4.08 -32.91 -10.43
N LEU A 326 -4.67 -33.00 -9.23
CA LEU A 326 -5.58 -34.11 -8.84
C LEU A 326 -6.98 -34.03 -9.48
N ILE A 327 -7.19 -33.05 -10.34
CA ILE A 327 -8.43 -32.87 -11.10
C ILE A 327 -8.09 -32.84 -12.59
N ASP A 328 -9.09 -33.06 -13.43
CA ASP A 328 -8.91 -32.97 -14.88
C ASP A 328 -8.36 -31.61 -15.30
N LEU A 329 -7.48 -31.64 -16.30
CA LEU A 329 -6.92 -30.43 -16.91
C LEU A 329 -8.04 -29.58 -17.50
N PRO A 330 -7.91 -28.24 -17.49
CA PRO A 330 -8.94 -27.37 -18.04
C PRO A 330 -9.12 -27.64 -19.54
N ASN A 331 -10.30 -28.08 -19.95
CA ASN A 331 -10.66 -28.15 -21.37
C ASN A 331 -11.09 -26.77 -21.87
N VAL A 332 -10.11 -25.89 -22.06
CA VAL A 332 -10.29 -24.51 -22.51
C VAL A 332 -9.37 -24.26 -23.69
N GLU A 333 -9.96 -23.84 -24.82
CA GLU A 333 -9.21 -23.52 -26.03
C GLU A 333 -8.09 -22.50 -25.74
N GLY A 334 -6.91 -22.80 -26.27
CA GLY A 334 -5.70 -21.97 -26.10
C GLY A 334 -5.01 -22.11 -24.75
N ILE A 335 -5.45 -22.96 -23.83
CA ILE A 335 -4.76 -23.22 -22.55
C ILE A 335 -4.12 -24.60 -22.58
N GLU A 336 -2.79 -24.65 -22.48
CA GLU A 336 -1.98 -25.87 -22.53
C GLU A 336 -1.26 -26.06 -21.19
N PHE A 337 -1.36 -27.25 -20.60
CA PHE A 337 -0.55 -27.61 -19.42
C PHE A 337 0.85 -28.02 -19.86
N MET A 338 1.88 -27.45 -19.23
CA MET A 338 3.26 -27.78 -19.56
C MET A 338 3.68 -29.09 -18.87
N GLU A 339 3.48 -30.21 -19.56
CA GLU A 339 3.67 -31.56 -19.02
C GLU A 339 5.11 -31.95 -18.71
N THR A 340 6.10 -31.26 -19.26
CA THR A 340 7.52 -31.62 -19.13
C THR A 340 8.42 -30.43 -18.84
N VAL A 341 9.58 -30.71 -18.26
CA VAL A 341 10.65 -29.70 -18.03
C VAL A 341 11.09 -29.07 -19.35
N GLY A 342 11.24 -29.86 -20.42
CA GLY A 342 11.60 -29.37 -21.74
C GLY A 342 10.60 -28.34 -22.27
N ARG A 343 9.29 -28.58 -22.10
CA ARG A 343 8.26 -27.61 -22.50
C ARG A 343 8.35 -26.30 -21.70
N ILE A 344 8.63 -26.37 -20.39
CA ILE A 344 8.84 -25.19 -19.55
C ILE A 344 10.09 -24.40 -19.98
N ARG A 345 11.19 -25.10 -20.31
CA ARG A 345 12.42 -24.46 -20.81
C ARG A 345 12.18 -23.77 -22.15
N GLN A 346 11.50 -24.44 -23.08
CA GLN A 346 11.15 -23.84 -24.36
C GLN A 346 10.24 -22.61 -24.18
N GLU A 347 9.25 -22.70 -23.28
CA GLU A 347 8.39 -21.56 -22.93
C GLU A 347 9.22 -20.37 -22.42
N SER A 348 10.22 -20.61 -21.58
CA SER A 348 11.10 -19.57 -21.05
C SER A 348 11.87 -18.84 -22.15
N ILE A 349 12.33 -19.58 -23.17
CA ILE A 349 13.02 -19.03 -24.34
C ILE A 349 12.03 -18.22 -25.19
N ASP A 350 10.92 -18.82 -25.57
CA ASP A 350 9.91 -18.23 -26.46
C ASP A 350 9.29 -16.96 -25.89
N MET A 351 9.10 -16.95 -24.57
CA MET A 351 8.49 -15.85 -23.84
C MET A 351 9.54 -14.87 -23.31
N ASN A 352 10.84 -15.20 -23.39
CA ASN A 352 11.91 -14.43 -22.78
C ASN A 352 11.57 -14.03 -21.33
N ASN A 353 11.17 -15.02 -20.53
CA ASN A 353 10.78 -14.87 -19.13
C ASN A 353 11.49 -15.92 -18.27
N CYS A 354 11.33 -15.82 -16.94
CA CYS A 354 12.06 -16.66 -15.99
C CYS A 354 11.31 -17.95 -15.60
N VAL A 355 10.36 -18.45 -16.41
CA VAL A 355 9.53 -19.59 -15.99
C VAL A 355 10.33 -20.89 -15.78
N LYS A 356 11.49 -21.05 -16.45
CA LYS A 356 12.32 -22.25 -16.29
C LYS A 356 12.79 -22.51 -14.86
N SER A 357 12.93 -21.49 -14.01
CA SER A 357 13.28 -21.69 -12.60
C SER A 357 12.16 -22.35 -11.77
N TYR A 358 10.95 -22.45 -12.32
CA TYR A 358 9.81 -23.12 -11.68
C TYR A 358 9.76 -24.62 -12.00
N ALA A 359 10.64 -25.15 -12.87
CA ALA A 359 10.62 -26.56 -13.28
C ALA A 359 10.68 -27.54 -12.09
N PRO A 360 11.60 -27.43 -11.10
CA PRO A 360 11.57 -28.33 -9.95
C PRO A 360 10.33 -28.16 -9.08
N SER A 361 9.81 -26.93 -8.96
CA SER A 361 8.57 -26.68 -8.23
C SER A 361 7.38 -27.39 -8.91
N ALA A 362 7.33 -27.38 -10.24
CA ALA A 362 6.31 -28.08 -11.02
C ALA A 362 6.48 -29.62 -10.94
N CYS A 363 7.70 -30.15 -11.02
CA CYS A 363 7.96 -31.59 -10.82
C CYS A 363 7.56 -32.06 -9.42
N ASN A 364 7.79 -31.24 -8.39
CA ASN A 364 7.40 -31.53 -7.01
C ASN A 364 5.91 -31.29 -6.71
N GLY A 365 5.12 -30.78 -7.67
CA GLY A 365 3.71 -30.44 -7.47
C GLY A 365 3.47 -29.25 -6.54
N ASN A 366 4.49 -28.41 -6.36
CA ASN A 366 4.40 -27.15 -5.62
C ASN A 366 3.82 -26.00 -6.48
N CYS A 367 3.72 -26.19 -7.80
CA CYS A 367 2.94 -25.35 -8.69
C CYS A 367 2.53 -26.12 -9.96
N TYR A 368 1.59 -25.55 -10.72
CA TYR A 368 1.18 -26.02 -12.04
C TYR A 368 1.40 -24.88 -13.03
N LEU A 369 2.03 -25.18 -14.16
CA LEU A 369 2.39 -24.19 -15.15
C LEU A 369 1.61 -24.41 -16.44
N PHE A 370 1.09 -23.32 -17.01
CA PHE A 370 0.30 -23.34 -18.23
C PHE A 370 0.83 -22.34 -19.25
N HIS A 371 0.85 -22.74 -20.51
CA HIS A 371 0.93 -21.84 -21.65
C HIS A 371 -0.48 -21.41 -22.06
N VAL A 372 -0.63 -20.16 -22.49
CA VAL A 372 -1.89 -19.60 -22.95
C VAL A 372 -1.69 -18.82 -24.23
N ASP A 373 -2.41 -19.20 -25.30
CA ASP A 373 -2.59 -18.40 -26.51
C ASP A 373 -4.03 -17.88 -26.57
N TYR A 374 -4.20 -16.58 -26.80
CA TYR A 374 -5.49 -15.94 -26.93
C TYR A 374 -5.38 -14.68 -27.79
N GLU A 375 -6.11 -14.63 -28.90
CA GLU A 375 -6.15 -13.50 -29.85
C GLU A 375 -4.74 -13.06 -30.31
N GLY A 376 -3.88 -14.03 -30.63
CA GLY A 376 -2.51 -13.78 -31.10
C GLY A 376 -1.58 -13.22 -30.02
N LYS A 377 -1.98 -13.29 -28.75
CA LYS A 377 -1.13 -12.95 -27.59
C LYS A 377 -0.90 -14.19 -26.76
N ARG A 378 0.33 -14.30 -26.25
CA ARG A 378 0.77 -15.43 -25.42
C ARG A 378 0.93 -15.01 -23.96
N ALA A 379 0.72 -15.94 -23.03
CA ALA A 379 1.01 -15.78 -21.61
C ALA A 379 1.42 -17.11 -20.98
N THR A 380 2.30 -17.02 -19.99
CA THR A 380 2.67 -18.12 -19.11
C THR A 380 2.03 -17.90 -17.75
N VAL A 381 1.44 -18.94 -17.16
CA VAL A 381 0.68 -18.86 -15.92
C VAL A 381 1.22 -19.85 -14.90
N GLU A 382 1.36 -19.39 -13.67
CA GLU A 382 1.58 -20.26 -12.51
C GLU A 382 0.31 -20.33 -11.67
N VAL A 383 -0.13 -21.56 -11.39
CA VAL A 383 -1.22 -21.86 -10.46
C VAL A 383 -0.64 -22.60 -9.26
N SER A 384 -1.00 -22.18 -8.05
CA SER A 384 -0.58 -22.86 -6.84
C SER A 384 -1.29 -24.22 -6.67
N PRO A 385 -0.81 -25.10 -5.77
CA PRO A 385 -1.45 -26.39 -5.51
C PRO A 385 -2.90 -26.25 -4.99
N ARG A 386 -3.23 -25.08 -4.42
CA ARG A 386 -4.58 -24.73 -3.96
C ARG A 386 -5.45 -24.11 -5.06
N GLY A 387 -5.03 -24.20 -6.32
CA GLY A 387 -5.76 -23.70 -7.49
C GLY A 387 -5.84 -22.17 -7.61
N ARG A 388 -4.95 -21.42 -6.96
CA ARG A 388 -4.92 -19.96 -7.10
C ARG A 388 -3.88 -19.56 -8.14
N VAL A 389 -4.27 -18.72 -9.11
CA VAL A 389 -3.28 -18.09 -10.01
C VAL A 389 -2.33 -17.20 -9.19
N VAL A 390 -1.06 -17.58 -9.13
CA VAL A 390 0.00 -16.87 -8.41
C VAL A 390 0.52 -15.71 -9.26
N GLN A 391 0.86 -16.00 -10.51
CA GLN A 391 1.32 -15.04 -11.49
C GLN A 391 0.89 -15.41 -12.91
N VAL A 392 0.84 -14.39 -13.76
CA VAL A 392 0.58 -14.55 -15.19
C VAL A 392 1.24 -13.40 -15.92
N TYR A 393 2.05 -13.74 -16.92
CA TYR A 393 2.76 -12.76 -17.71
C TYR A 393 2.91 -13.22 -19.17
N GLY A 394 2.84 -12.26 -20.08
CA GLY A 394 3.22 -12.43 -21.47
C GLY A 394 4.73 -12.32 -21.68
N PRO A 395 5.17 -12.21 -22.95
CA PRO A 395 6.57 -12.12 -23.28
C PRO A 395 7.27 -10.97 -22.55
N ARG A 396 8.51 -11.20 -22.09
CA ARG A 396 9.33 -10.24 -21.31
C ARG A 396 8.64 -9.74 -20.04
N ASN A 397 7.91 -10.63 -19.36
CA ASN A 397 7.15 -10.33 -18.14
C ASN A 397 6.09 -9.20 -18.31
N SER A 398 5.57 -9.01 -19.52
CA SER A 398 4.57 -7.97 -19.82
C SER A 398 3.15 -8.42 -19.47
N LYS A 399 2.21 -7.49 -19.33
CA LYS A 399 0.77 -7.81 -19.19
C LYS A 399 0.07 -7.58 -20.52
N ASN A 400 -0.80 -8.50 -20.92
CA ASN A 400 -1.58 -8.44 -22.16
C ASN A 400 -2.99 -9.05 -21.97
N ILE A 401 -3.77 -9.14 -23.05
CA ILE A 401 -5.13 -9.69 -23.03
C ILE A 401 -5.16 -11.18 -22.66
N ALA A 402 -4.18 -11.99 -23.11
CA ALA A 402 -4.05 -13.39 -22.72
C ALA A 402 -3.86 -13.56 -21.21
N CYS A 403 -3.21 -12.61 -20.53
CA CYS A 403 -3.08 -12.64 -19.08
C CYS A 403 -4.44 -12.54 -18.34
N ASN A 404 -5.36 -11.73 -18.88
CA ASN A 404 -6.69 -11.56 -18.29
C ASN A 404 -7.58 -12.77 -18.58
N TYR A 405 -7.52 -13.28 -19.81
CA TYR A 405 -8.17 -14.51 -20.24
C TYR A 405 -7.75 -15.69 -19.34
N ALA A 406 -6.44 -15.92 -19.23
CA ALA A 406 -5.85 -16.94 -18.36
C ALA A 406 -6.34 -16.85 -16.92
N ARG A 407 -6.31 -15.65 -16.30
CA ARG A 407 -6.79 -15.46 -14.92
C ARG A 407 -8.26 -15.83 -14.75
N LYS A 408 -9.11 -15.46 -15.70
CA LYS A 408 -10.55 -15.75 -15.63
C LYS A 408 -10.79 -17.26 -15.62
N HIS A 409 -10.18 -17.97 -16.57
CA HIS A 409 -10.40 -19.39 -16.77
C HIS A 409 -9.69 -20.25 -15.72
N LEU A 410 -8.41 -19.99 -15.44
CA LEU A 410 -7.63 -20.80 -14.49
C LEU A 410 -8.03 -20.57 -13.02
N ASN A 411 -8.50 -19.38 -12.62
CA ASN A 411 -9.09 -19.23 -11.28
C ASN A 411 -10.47 -19.91 -11.17
N LYS A 412 -11.23 -20.04 -12.28
CA LYS A 412 -12.48 -20.80 -12.27
C LYS A 412 -12.19 -22.29 -12.13
N TRP A 413 -11.26 -22.81 -12.93
CA TRP A 413 -10.78 -24.19 -12.87
C TRP A 413 -10.19 -24.53 -11.49
N GLY A 414 -9.26 -23.71 -10.99
CA GLY A 414 -8.58 -23.98 -9.72
C GLY A 414 -9.48 -23.92 -8.47
N LYS A 415 -10.71 -23.41 -8.55
CA LYS A 415 -11.69 -23.58 -7.46
C LYS A 415 -12.07 -25.04 -7.21
N LEU A 416 -11.87 -25.92 -8.19
CA LEU A 416 -12.16 -27.35 -8.11
C LEU A 416 -11.02 -28.14 -7.43
N LEU A 417 -9.84 -27.53 -7.22
CA LEU A 417 -8.69 -28.14 -6.52
C LEU A 417 -8.80 -28.07 -4.98
N LYS A 418 -9.87 -27.48 -4.44
CA LYS A 418 -9.99 -27.14 -3.02
C LYS A 418 -10.45 -28.29 -2.14
#